data_AF-A0A5C5XU73-F1
#
_entry.id   AF-A0A5C5XU73-F1
#
_cell.length_a   1.000
_cell.length_b   1.000
_cell.length_c   1.000
_cell.angle_alpha   90.00
_cell.angle_beta   90.00
_cell.angle_gamma   90.00
#
_symmetry.space_group_name_H-M   'P 1'
#
loop_
_entity.id
_entity.type
_entity.pdbx_description
1 polymer ?
#
loop_
_entity_poly.entity_id
_entity_poly.type
_entity_poly.pdbx_seq_one_letter_code
_entity_poly.pdbx_strand_id
1 'polypeptide(L)'
;MKFLTRFPARLAWFGLLAAAAAVATPALANDWPQWQGPDRDAKSAEQGLLPQWPDGGPPLAWKATDLGGGDSAPAIAGGVVYGMSARDGDEIVWALSESDGSELWTARLGPAFDQSFPQSKEGPGGTPTVDGDRVYAIGMGGVVSCLETAGGDIVWQRDMHEEFGGAVPAWSFRESPLVDGDKLICTPGGRDAMMVALDKQTGATLWTCADPDARDDNAEEGESGGRRPRIPESGAAYSSVIAIDFEGQRQYVQMTATSLVGVSADGQLLWQYQRPANRMRINCSTPIYQDGLVFASSAYGNGGGAVRLSRDADGGVTAEEVYFTSKMQNHHGGMIVLDGVLYGANGGNGGGFLSALDFATGDVIWREREAPKGGLAYADGRLYLRGEGGELVLIEPSRDEYRERGRFQQPDRTDKPAWAHPVVANGRLYVRDQGAMYVYDVAE
;
A
#
# COMPACT_ATOMS: atom_id res chain seq x y z
N MET A 1 -64.45 54.97 27.18
CA MET A 1 -64.99 53.88 26.33
C MET A 1 -64.23 53.89 25.02
N LYS A 2 -63.72 52.73 24.54
CA LYS A 2 -62.86 52.54 23.35
C LYS A 2 -61.48 53.24 23.37
N PHE A 3 -60.41 52.45 23.36
CA PHE A 3 -59.08 52.85 22.89
C PHE A 3 -58.70 51.94 21.71
N LEU A 4 -58.09 52.52 20.67
CA LEU A 4 -57.52 51.76 19.57
C LEU A 4 -56.16 51.17 19.99
N THR A 5 -55.87 49.94 19.57
CA THR A 5 -54.52 49.39 19.55
C THR A 5 -54.19 48.87 18.14
N ARG A 6 -53.08 49.35 17.59
CA ARG A 6 -52.47 48.82 16.35
C ARG A 6 -51.57 47.64 16.72
N PHE A 7 -51.50 46.62 15.86
CA PHE A 7 -50.42 45.64 15.86
C PHE A 7 -49.72 45.64 14.48
N PRO A 8 -48.38 45.55 14.43
CA PRO A 8 -47.63 45.56 13.18
C PRO A 8 -47.57 44.17 12.52
N ALA A 9 -47.37 44.15 11.20
CA ALA A 9 -47.10 42.93 10.46
C ALA A 9 -45.72 42.34 10.85
N ARG A 10 -45.65 41.02 11.00
CA ARG A 10 -44.38 40.27 11.07
C ARG A 10 -44.08 39.69 9.70
N LEU A 11 -42.98 40.14 9.07
CA LEU A 11 -42.38 39.39 7.96
C LEU A 11 -41.79 38.09 8.51
N ALA A 12 -42.18 36.95 7.96
CA ALA A 12 -41.48 35.69 8.17
C ALA A 12 -40.36 35.57 7.13
N TRP A 13 -39.11 35.66 7.57
CA TRP A 13 -37.97 35.22 6.76
C TRP A 13 -37.97 33.68 6.74
N PHE A 14 -38.36 33.09 5.61
CA PHE A 14 -38.03 31.70 5.31
C PHE A 14 -36.58 31.65 4.81
N GLY A 15 -35.65 31.31 5.70
CA GLY A 15 -34.31 30.93 5.28
C GLY A 15 -34.36 29.59 4.56
N LEU A 16 -33.99 29.57 3.27
CA LEU A 16 -33.68 28.30 2.60
C LEU A 16 -32.38 27.77 3.21
N LEU A 17 -32.47 26.70 4.01
CA LEU A 17 -31.34 25.79 4.15
C LEU A 17 -31.21 25.02 2.83
N ALA A 18 -30.24 25.41 2.02
CA ALA A 18 -29.77 24.57 0.93
C ALA A 18 -29.00 23.39 1.56
N ALA A 19 -29.68 22.26 1.74
CA ALA A 19 -29.00 21.01 2.06
C ALA A 19 -28.15 20.62 0.85
N ALA A 20 -26.83 20.73 0.97
CA ALA A 20 -25.91 20.14 0.00
C ALA A 20 -26.06 18.62 0.12
N ALA A 21 -26.75 18.01 -0.84
CA ALA A 21 -26.78 16.56 -0.96
C ALA A 21 -25.38 16.12 -1.40
N ALA A 22 -24.65 15.45 -0.51
CA ALA A 22 -23.41 14.76 -0.88
C ALA A 22 -23.75 13.73 -1.94
N VAL A 23 -23.33 13.98 -3.19
CA VAL A 23 -23.44 13.02 -4.27
C VAL A 23 -22.31 12.02 -4.06
N ALA A 24 -22.59 10.96 -3.32
CA ALA A 24 -21.71 9.80 -3.28
C ALA A 24 -21.60 9.26 -4.72
N THR A 25 -20.44 9.46 -5.34
CA THR A 25 -20.11 8.83 -6.62
C THR A 25 -20.10 7.32 -6.38
N PRO A 26 -20.96 6.54 -7.06
CA PRO A 26 -20.90 5.09 -6.95
C PRO A 26 -19.53 4.63 -7.46
N ALA A 27 -18.85 3.78 -6.70
CA ALA A 27 -17.67 3.09 -7.17
C ALA A 27 -18.01 2.34 -8.48
N LEU A 28 -17.15 2.46 -9.48
CA LEU A 28 -17.25 1.64 -10.68
C LEU A 28 -16.90 0.19 -10.30
N ALA A 29 -17.47 -0.77 -11.03
CA ALA A 29 -17.42 -2.18 -10.65
C ALA A 29 -16.00 -2.75 -10.50
N ASN A 30 -15.01 -2.10 -11.12
CA ASN A 30 -13.61 -2.50 -11.18
C ASN A 30 -12.65 -1.41 -10.67
N ASP A 31 -13.12 -0.51 -9.79
CA ASP A 31 -12.27 0.48 -9.14
C ASP A 31 -11.16 -0.18 -8.29
N TRP A 32 -10.03 0.52 -8.16
CA TRP A 32 -8.84 0.08 -7.43
C TRP A 32 -8.47 1.14 -6.38
N PRO A 33 -9.25 1.25 -5.30
CA PRO A 33 -9.24 2.45 -4.45
C PRO A 33 -8.04 2.54 -3.48
N GLN A 34 -7.17 1.52 -3.44
CA GLN A 34 -6.06 1.45 -2.49
C GLN A 34 -4.90 0.58 -2.98
N TRP A 35 -3.84 0.52 -2.18
CA TRP A 35 -2.69 -0.36 -2.41
C TRP A 35 -3.11 -1.81 -2.70
N GLN A 36 -2.64 -2.35 -3.82
CA GLN A 36 -2.91 -3.72 -4.25
C GLN A 36 -4.41 -4.07 -4.37
N GLY A 37 -5.27 -3.08 -4.62
CA GLY A 37 -6.67 -3.28 -4.98
C GLY A 37 -7.61 -3.35 -3.78
N PRO A 38 -8.92 -3.57 -4.01
CA PRO A 38 -9.92 -3.56 -2.93
C PRO A 38 -9.59 -4.53 -1.79
N ASP A 39 -9.05 -5.70 -2.11
CA ASP A 39 -8.71 -6.76 -1.15
C ASP A 39 -7.22 -6.80 -0.74
N ARG A 40 -6.39 -5.86 -1.23
CA ARG A 40 -4.93 -5.79 -1.01
C ARG A 40 -4.11 -7.03 -1.41
N ASP A 41 -4.58 -7.81 -2.39
CA ASP A 41 -3.91 -9.03 -2.88
C ASP A 41 -3.36 -8.91 -4.32
N ALA A 42 -3.43 -7.69 -4.86
CA ALA A 42 -3.04 -7.29 -6.20
C ALA A 42 -3.83 -7.93 -7.35
N LYS A 43 -5.09 -8.33 -7.10
CA LYS A 43 -6.00 -8.88 -8.11
C LYS A 43 -7.11 -7.91 -8.48
N SER A 44 -7.34 -7.74 -9.79
CA SER A 44 -8.46 -7.01 -10.35
C SER A 44 -9.64 -7.94 -10.62
N ALA A 45 -10.86 -7.43 -10.44
CA ALA A 45 -12.09 -8.08 -10.88
C ALA A 45 -12.38 -7.90 -12.39
N GLU A 46 -11.56 -7.13 -13.09
CA GLU A 46 -11.64 -6.89 -14.54
C GLU A 46 -11.76 -8.17 -15.39
N GLN A 47 -12.52 -8.07 -16.48
CA GLN A 47 -12.85 -9.14 -17.43
C GLN A 47 -13.00 -8.55 -18.84
N GLY A 48 -12.65 -9.31 -19.88
CA GLY A 48 -12.62 -8.82 -21.26
C GLY A 48 -11.36 -8.00 -21.54
N LEU A 49 -10.23 -8.40 -20.98
CA LEU A 49 -8.93 -7.77 -21.21
C LEU A 49 -8.10 -8.55 -22.23
N LEU A 50 -7.21 -7.84 -22.94
CA LEU A 50 -6.33 -8.38 -23.96
C LEU A 50 -5.52 -9.60 -23.45
N PRO A 51 -5.80 -10.83 -23.93
CA PRO A 51 -5.11 -12.05 -23.50
C PRO A 51 -3.68 -12.14 -24.05
N GLN A 52 -3.34 -11.28 -25.01
CA GLN A 52 -2.04 -11.07 -25.61
C GLN A 52 -1.93 -9.60 -26.07
N TRP A 53 -0.78 -8.95 -25.81
CA TRP A 53 -0.54 -7.60 -26.32
C TRP A 53 0.00 -7.61 -27.76
N PRO A 54 -0.28 -6.57 -28.56
CA PRO A 54 0.35 -6.39 -29.87
C PRO A 54 1.82 -5.96 -29.75
N ASP A 55 2.55 -6.05 -30.86
CA ASP A 55 3.93 -5.57 -30.96
C ASP A 55 4.03 -4.07 -30.59
N GLY A 56 4.84 -3.75 -29.58
CA GLY A 56 4.96 -2.39 -29.05
C GLY A 56 4.07 -2.09 -27.84
N GLY A 57 3.18 -3.00 -27.45
CA GLY A 57 2.31 -2.87 -26.28
C GLY A 57 0.91 -2.34 -26.59
N PRO A 58 0.00 -2.37 -25.60
CA PRO A 58 -1.36 -1.84 -25.74
C PRO A 58 -1.38 -0.36 -26.14
N PRO A 59 -2.45 0.15 -26.79
CA PRO A 59 -2.58 1.55 -27.14
C PRO A 59 -2.45 2.47 -25.93
N LEU A 60 -1.67 3.55 -26.05
CA LEU A 60 -1.62 4.60 -25.03
C LEU A 60 -2.89 5.45 -25.12
N ALA A 61 -3.72 5.39 -24.08
CA ALA A 61 -4.94 6.18 -23.93
C ALA A 61 -4.61 7.66 -23.68
N TRP A 62 -3.78 7.91 -22.67
CA TRP A 62 -3.29 9.25 -22.31
C TRP A 62 -2.01 9.19 -21.47
N LYS A 63 -1.36 10.35 -21.34
CA LYS A 63 -0.14 10.57 -20.55
C LYS A 63 -0.27 11.88 -19.77
N ALA A 64 -0.07 11.81 -18.47
CA ALA A 64 0.10 12.98 -17.60
C ALA A 64 1.60 13.19 -17.29
N THR A 65 2.02 14.45 -17.14
CA THR A 65 3.39 14.84 -16.75
C THR A 65 3.36 15.77 -15.54
N ASP A 66 4.54 16.13 -15.03
CA ASP A 66 4.71 17.14 -13.98
C ASP A 66 3.99 16.79 -12.64
N LEU A 67 3.76 15.50 -12.42
CA LEU A 67 3.20 14.89 -11.19
C LEU A 67 4.21 14.75 -10.05
N GLY A 68 5.36 15.44 -10.08
CA GLY A 68 6.39 15.37 -9.03
C GLY A 68 7.17 14.04 -8.92
N GLY A 69 8.14 14.00 -8.01
CA GLY A 69 8.90 12.80 -7.65
C GLY A 69 8.12 11.85 -6.75
N GLY A 70 8.61 10.63 -6.56
CA GLY A 70 7.96 9.58 -5.77
C GLY A 70 7.47 8.37 -6.57
N ASP A 71 7.17 7.32 -5.80
CA ASP A 71 6.91 5.95 -6.27
C ASP A 71 5.53 5.41 -5.85
N SER A 72 4.64 6.28 -5.35
CA SER A 72 3.22 5.99 -5.11
C SER A 72 2.61 5.27 -6.32
N ALA A 73 2.04 4.07 -6.12
CA ALA A 73 1.09 3.56 -7.10
C ALA A 73 -0.17 4.47 -7.09
N PRO A 74 -0.93 4.53 -8.19
CA PRO A 74 -2.19 5.26 -8.20
C PRO A 74 -3.30 4.48 -7.51
N ALA A 75 -4.27 5.19 -6.93
CA ALA A 75 -5.57 4.66 -6.56
C ALA A 75 -6.64 5.18 -7.53
N ILE A 76 -7.54 4.32 -7.99
CA ILE A 76 -8.61 4.65 -8.94
C ILE A 76 -9.94 4.46 -8.23
N ALA A 77 -10.75 5.51 -8.17
CA ALA A 77 -12.07 5.47 -7.57
C ALA A 77 -13.01 6.49 -8.23
N GLY A 78 -14.20 6.04 -8.66
CA GLY A 78 -15.30 6.91 -9.08
C GLY A 78 -14.99 7.84 -10.26
N GLY A 79 -14.12 7.43 -11.20
CA GLY A 79 -13.71 8.26 -12.34
C GLY A 79 -12.51 9.19 -12.07
N VAL A 80 -11.83 9.01 -10.92
CA VAL A 80 -10.70 9.84 -10.49
C VAL A 80 -9.48 8.97 -10.16
N VAL A 81 -8.30 9.42 -10.59
CA VAL A 81 -7.01 8.79 -10.26
C VAL A 81 -6.27 9.64 -9.25
N TYR A 82 -6.05 9.08 -8.06
CA TYR A 82 -5.35 9.71 -6.95
C TYR A 82 -3.92 9.18 -6.83
N GLY A 83 -3.01 10.01 -6.35
CA GLY A 83 -1.66 9.57 -6.01
C GLY A 83 -0.89 10.62 -5.23
N MET A 84 0.31 10.24 -4.80
CA MET A 84 1.17 11.10 -4.00
C MET A 84 2.48 11.44 -4.72
N SER A 85 3.09 12.56 -4.36
CA SER A 85 4.41 12.97 -4.86
C SER A 85 5.06 14.07 -4.03
N ALA A 86 6.34 14.34 -4.26
CA ALA A 86 6.93 15.62 -3.90
C ALA A 86 7.00 16.53 -5.13
N ARG A 87 6.44 17.74 -5.03
CA ARG A 87 6.39 18.75 -6.08
C ARG A 87 6.65 20.13 -5.48
N ASP A 88 7.48 20.93 -6.15
CA ASP A 88 7.81 22.32 -5.77
C ASP A 88 8.30 22.54 -4.32
N GLY A 89 8.86 21.50 -3.69
CA GLY A 89 9.38 21.55 -2.32
C GLY A 89 8.41 21.07 -1.23
N ASP A 90 7.23 20.58 -1.62
CA ASP A 90 6.19 20.07 -0.71
C ASP A 90 5.84 18.59 -1.02
N GLU A 91 5.38 17.84 -0.01
CA GLU A 91 4.64 16.59 -0.22
C GLU A 91 3.18 16.92 -0.56
N ILE A 92 2.65 16.27 -1.60
CA ILE A 92 1.30 16.51 -2.12
C ILE A 92 0.51 15.22 -2.36
N VAL A 93 -0.81 15.34 -2.28
CA VAL A 93 -1.77 14.43 -2.94
C VAL A 93 -2.28 15.16 -4.18
N TRP A 94 -2.33 14.47 -5.32
CA TRP A 94 -2.94 14.96 -6.55
C TRP A 94 -4.11 14.07 -6.95
N ALA A 95 -5.08 14.65 -7.65
CA ALA A 95 -6.22 13.95 -8.24
C ALA A 95 -6.33 14.33 -9.72
N LEU A 96 -6.41 13.32 -10.60
CA LEU A 96 -6.60 13.49 -12.04
C LEU A 96 -7.93 12.92 -12.50
N SER A 97 -8.51 13.50 -13.54
CA SER A 97 -9.60 12.90 -14.32
C SER A 97 -9.12 11.58 -14.91
N GLU A 98 -9.85 10.49 -14.64
CA GLU A 98 -9.53 9.18 -15.23
C GLU A 98 -9.73 9.19 -16.75
N SER A 99 -10.65 10.02 -17.27
CA SER A 99 -10.98 10.01 -18.70
C SER A 99 -9.83 10.47 -19.60
N ASP A 100 -9.05 11.46 -19.16
CA ASP A 100 -8.05 12.18 -19.98
C ASP A 100 -6.74 12.56 -19.25
N GLY A 101 -6.61 12.27 -17.95
CA GLY A 101 -5.42 12.60 -17.15
C GLY A 101 -5.28 14.06 -16.75
N SER A 102 -6.30 14.90 -16.95
CA SER A 102 -6.26 16.32 -16.53
C SER A 102 -6.27 16.47 -15.00
N GLU A 103 -5.46 17.39 -14.45
CA GLU A 103 -5.40 17.63 -13.00
C GLU A 103 -6.69 18.32 -12.52
N LEU A 104 -7.40 17.67 -11.59
CA LEU A 104 -8.63 18.16 -10.97
C LEU A 104 -8.30 19.05 -9.76
N TRP A 105 -7.40 18.56 -8.90
CA TRP A 105 -6.90 19.30 -7.74
C TRP A 105 -5.55 18.74 -7.27
N THR A 106 -4.84 19.57 -6.50
CA THR A 106 -3.65 19.19 -5.73
C THR A 106 -3.76 19.74 -4.31
N ALA A 107 -3.51 18.88 -3.32
CA ALA A 107 -3.52 19.20 -1.90
C ALA A 107 -2.10 19.11 -1.32
N ARG A 108 -1.69 20.15 -0.60
CA ARG A 108 -0.38 20.25 0.06
C ARG A 108 -0.46 19.63 1.45
N LEU A 109 0.27 18.53 1.68
CA LEU A 109 0.34 17.86 2.99
C LEU A 109 1.32 18.54 3.95
N GLY A 110 2.42 19.06 3.41
CA GLY A 110 3.52 19.64 4.19
C GLY A 110 4.77 19.85 3.33
N PRO A 111 5.88 20.36 3.90
CA PRO A 111 7.17 20.43 3.20
C PRO A 111 7.66 19.03 2.83
N ALA A 112 8.39 18.91 1.71
CA ALA A 112 8.99 17.65 1.29
C ALA A 112 9.99 17.14 2.34
N PHE A 113 9.83 15.89 2.77
CA PHE A 113 10.72 15.27 3.75
C PHE A 113 12.09 14.95 3.13
N ASP A 114 13.16 15.31 3.84
CA ASP A 114 14.55 15.09 3.41
C ASP A 114 15.01 13.66 3.75
N GLN A 115 15.12 12.78 2.75
CA GLN A 115 15.56 11.40 2.99
C GLN A 115 17.03 11.33 3.38
N SER A 116 17.34 10.46 4.35
CA SER A 116 18.74 10.16 4.69
C SER A 116 19.50 9.41 3.58
N PHE A 117 18.80 8.65 2.73
CA PHE A 117 19.39 7.82 1.68
C PHE A 117 18.58 7.88 0.37
N PRO A 118 18.54 9.03 -0.32
CA PRO A 118 17.77 9.21 -1.56
C PRO A 118 18.20 8.21 -2.65
N GLN A 119 17.22 7.64 -3.36
CA GLN A 119 17.45 6.59 -4.39
C GLN A 119 16.72 6.82 -5.71
N SER A 120 15.72 7.72 -5.75
CA SER A 120 14.92 8.00 -6.95
C SER A 120 14.82 9.53 -7.14
N LYS A 121 13.77 10.05 -7.79
CA LYS A 121 13.32 11.42 -7.53
C LYS A 121 12.46 11.35 -6.27
N GLU A 122 12.91 12.05 -5.23
CA GLU A 122 12.30 12.03 -3.91
C GLU A 122 10.79 12.33 -3.93
N GLY A 123 10.06 11.64 -3.06
CA GLY A 123 8.61 11.74 -2.92
C GLY A 123 7.98 10.44 -2.38
N PRO A 124 6.74 10.49 -1.85
CA PRO A 124 6.01 9.37 -1.28
C PRO A 124 6.04 8.08 -2.10
N GLY A 125 6.13 6.95 -1.40
CA GLY A 125 5.98 5.60 -1.98
C GLY A 125 4.68 4.90 -1.58
N GLY A 126 4.04 5.34 -0.49
CA GLY A 126 2.72 4.85 -0.11
C GLY A 126 1.67 5.24 -1.13
N THR A 127 0.69 4.35 -1.35
CA THR A 127 -0.48 4.61 -2.19
C THR A 127 -1.59 5.17 -1.33
N PRO A 128 -2.27 6.26 -1.72
CA PRO A 128 -3.39 6.77 -0.96
C PRO A 128 -4.55 5.77 -1.01
N THR A 129 -5.37 5.74 0.04
CA THR A 129 -6.58 4.91 0.12
C THR A 129 -7.81 5.79 0.02
N VAL A 130 -8.70 5.49 -0.91
CA VAL A 130 -9.97 6.19 -1.10
C VAL A 130 -11.10 5.37 -0.48
N ASP A 131 -11.94 6.00 0.33
CA ASP A 131 -13.14 5.38 0.90
C ASP A 131 -14.27 6.41 0.93
N GLY A 132 -15.26 6.22 0.06
CA GLY A 132 -16.39 7.14 -0.11
C GLY A 132 -15.96 8.55 -0.51
N ASP A 133 -16.20 9.53 0.38
CA ASP A 133 -15.85 10.94 0.21
C ASP A 133 -14.47 11.31 0.82
N ARG A 134 -13.65 10.32 1.19
CA ARG A 134 -12.36 10.50 1.87
C ARG A 134 -11.18 9.93 1.09
N VAL A 135 -10.05 10.62 1.15
CA VAL A 135 -8.73 10.13 0.74
C VAL A 135 -7.80 10.12 1.95
N TYR A 136 -7.13 9.00 2.19
CA TYR A 136 -6.18 8.80 3.29
C TYR A 136 -4.77 8.61 2.75
N ALA A 137 -3.82 9.36 3.30
CA ALA A 137 -2.45 9.43 2.80
C ALA A 137 -1.44 9.37 3.97
N ILE A 138 -0.27 8.78 3.74
CA ILE A 138 0.88 8.82 4.65
C ILE A 138 2.06 9.47 3.93
N GLY A 139 2.48 10.64 4.40
CA GLY A 139 3.69 11.32 3.93
C GLY A 139 4.97 10.61 4.38
N MET A 140 6.09 10.90 3.72
CA MET A 140 7.40 10.28 4.00
C MET A 140 7.88 10.48 5.43
N GLY A 141 7.54 11.62 6.05
CA GLY A 141 7.84 11.91 7.46
C GLY A 141 6.96 11.16 8.46
N GLY A 142 5.87 10.53 8.02
CA GLY A 142 4.89 9.87 8.90
C GLY A 142 3.65 10.70 9.20
N VAL A 143 3.42 11.82 8.49
CA VAL A 143 2.19 12.61 8.58
C VAL A 143 1.05 11.85 7.91
N VAL A 144 0.12 11.34 8.72
CA VAL A 144 -1.13 10.73 8.27
C VAL A 144 -2.14 11.84 8.02
N SER A 145 -2.74 11.86 6.82
CA SER A 145 -3.66 12.91 6.40
C SER A 145 -4.97 12.32 5.89
N CYS A 146 -6.08 12.98 6.22
CA CYS A 146 -7.41 12.71 5.68
C CYS A 146 -7.90 13.93 4.90
N LEU A 147 -8.39 13.72 3.68
CA LEU A 147 -8.78 14.75 2.73
C LEU A 147 -10.15 14.45 2.10
N GLU A 148 -10.89 15.49 1.71
CA GLU A 148 -12.13 15.40 0.93
C GLU A 148 -11.84 15.01 -0.53
N THR A 149 -12.49 13.97 -1.08
CA THR A 149 -12.28 13.55 -2.49
C THR A 149 -12.65 14.63 -3.52
N ALA A 150 -13.59 15.50 -3.18
CA ALA A 150 -14.16 16.51 -4.08
C ALA A 150 -13.22 17.68 -4.40
N GLY A 151 -12.25 17.98 -3.52
CA GLY A 151 -11.38 19.16 -3.68
C GLY A 151 -10.00 19.07 -3.03
N GLY A 152 -9.70 17.99 -2.30
CA GLY A 152 -8.43 17.85 -1.58
C GLY A 152 -8.32 18.69 -0.31
N ASP A 153 -9.43 19.21 0.21
CA ASP A 153 -9.43 19.91 1.50
C ASP A 153 -9.05 18.94 2.63
N ILE A 154 -8.05 19.30 3.44
CA ILE A 154 -7.61 18.51 4.59
C ILE A 154 -8.66 18.57 5.70
N VAL A 155 -9.18 17.41 6.09
CA VAL A 155 -10.13 17.23 7.20
C VAL A 155 -9.38 17.17 8.53
N TRP A 156 -8.31 16.38 8.59
CA TRP A 156 -7.43 16.23 9.75
C TRP A 156 -6.05 15.70 9.36
N GLN A 157 -5.05 15.93 10.21
CA GLN A 157 -3.72 15.31 10.14
C GLN A 157 -3.28 14.81 11.52
N ARG A 158 -2.43 13.78 11.55
CA ARG A 158 -1.77 13.20 12.73
C ARG A 158 -0.30 12.92 12.38
N ASP A 159 0.62 12.98 13.33
CA ASP A 159 2.05 12.69 13.09
C ASP A 159 2.48 11.39 13.80
N MET A 160 2.93 10.39 13.03
CA MET A 160 3.34 9.09 13.58
C MET A 160 4.63 9.14 14.40
N HIS A 161 5.51 10.11 14.14
CA HIS A 161 6.74 10.28 14.90
C HIS A 161 6.47 10.99 16.23
N GLU A 162 5.83 12.15 16.18
CA GLU A 162 5.59 13.00 17.35
C GLU A 162 4.58 12.39 18.33
N GLU A 163 3.52 11.73 17.83
CA GLU A 163 2.40 11.30 18.68
C GLU A 163 2.47 9.83 19.12
N PHE A 164 3.17 8.98 18.36
CA PHE A 164 3.25 7.54 18.61
C PHE A 164 4.68 7.02 18.83
N GLY A 165 5.69 7.89 18.80
CA GLY A 165 7.08 7.52 19.01
C GLY A 165 7.66 6.64 17.89
N GLY A 166 7.03 6.64 16.70
CA GLY A 166 7.51 5.91 15.54
C GLY A 166 8.82 6.51 15.02
N ALA A 167 9.85 5.69 14.79
CA ALA A 167 11.08 6.17 14.20
C ALA A 167 10.97 6.17 12.66
N VAL A 168 11.21 7.32 12.02
CA VAL A 168 11.20 7.42 10.55
C VAL A 168 12.22 6.43 9.96
N PRO A 169 11.81 5.48 9.09
CA PRO A 169 12.73 4.51 8.50
C PRO A 169 13.80 5.16 7.61
N ALA A 170 14.88 4.43 7.32
CA ALA A 170 16.02 4.93 6.53
C ALA A 170 15.65 5.40 5.11
N TRP A 171 14.57 4.84 4.53
CA TRP A 171 13.96 5.26 3.26
C TRP A 171 12.54 5.82 3.45
N SER A 172 12.33 6.51 4.59
CA SER A 172 11.05 7.11 5.00
C SER A 172 9.90 6.12 5.19
N PHE A 173 8.74 6.60 5.62
CA PHE A 173 7.51 5.79 5.59
C PHE A 173 7.11 5.52 4.12
N ARG A 174 6.75 4.26 3.83
CA ARG A 174 6.29 3.80 2.51
C ARG A 174 5.02 2.92 2.59
N GLU A 175 4.47 2.76 3.79
CA GLU A 175 3.19 2.08 4.04
C GLU A 175 2.03 2.82 3.35
N SER A 176 1.03 2.05 2.92
CA SER A 176 -0.26 2.57 2.44
C SER A 176 -1.33 2.33 3.52
N PRO A 177 -1.98 3.38 4.06
CA PRO A 177 -2.89 3.27 5.20
C PRO A 177 -4.11 2.42 4.86
N LEU A 178 -4.58 1.56 5.77
CA LEU A 178 -5.71 0.64 5.54
C LEU A 178 -6.99 1.18 6.18
N VAL A 179 -8.10 1.21 5.44
CA VAL A 179 -9.43 1.48 6.01
C VAL A 179 -10.14 0.16 6.30
N ASP A 180 -10.70 0.01 7.51
CA ASP A 180 -11.52 -1.14 7.91
C ASP A 180 -12.70 -0.71 8.79
N GLY A 181 -13.87 -0.56 8.17
CA GLY A 181 -15.06 0.03 8.81
C GLY A 181 -14.81 1.50 9.13
N ASP A 182 -14.90 1.87 10.40
CA ASP A 182 -14.62 3.23 10.90
C ASP A 182 -13.13 3.46 11.25
N LYS A 183 -12.27 2.46 11.08
CA LYS A 183 -10.85 2.53 11.46
C LYS A 183 -9.96 2.84 10.28
N LEU A 184 -8.96 3.68 10.50
CA LEU A 184 -7.75 3.81 9.68
C LEU A 184 -6.58 3.15 10.44
N ILE A 185 -5.98 2.13 9.86
CA ILE A 185 -4.86 1.38 10.43
C ILE A 185 -3.54 1.87 9.84
N CYS A 186 -2.58 2.18 10.71
CA CYS A 186 -1.23 2.59 10.36
C CYS A 186 -0.20 1.89 11.27
N THR A 187 1.06 1.85 10.83
CA THR A 187 2.17 1.19 11.53
C THR A 187 3.29 2.19 11.87
N PRO A 188 3.12 3.04 12.91
CA PRO A 188 4.19 3.96 13.35
C PRO A 188 5.47 3.24 13.75
N GLY A 189 5.36 2.01 14.28
CA GLY A 189 6.50 1.24 14.77
C GLY A 189 7.15 1.82 16.03
N GLY A 190 6.40 2.58 16.82
CA GLY A 190 6.83 3.03 18.14
C GLY A 190 6.68 1.91 19.17
N ARG A 191 7.44 1.97 20.29
CA ARG A 191 7.42 0.95 21.35
C ARG A 191 6.01 0.65 21.87
N ASP A 192 5.25 1.69 22.22
CA ASP A 192 3.89 1.58 22.79
C ASP A 192 2.78 1.67 21.71
N ALA A 193 3.18 1.78 20.44
CA ALA A 193 2.33 2.03 19.28
C ALA A 193 3.00 1.51 17.99
N MET A 194 3.28 0.21 17.98
CA MET A 194 3.80 -0.53 16.81
C MET A 194 2.79 -0.41 15.66
N MET A 195 1.51 -0.62 15.98
CA MET A 195 0.36 -0.43 15.11
C MET A 195 -0.68 0.42 15.86
N VAL A 196 -1.42 1.25 15.13
CA VAL A 196 -2.50 2.09 15.68
C VAL A 196 -3.75 1.98 14.82
N ALA A 197 -4.91 2.11 15.45
CA ALA A 197 -6.15 2.49 14.78
C ALA A 197 -6.51 3.92 15.12
N LEU A 198 -6.79 4.70 14.10
CA LEU A 198 -7.42 6.02 14.19
C LEU A 198 -8.89 5.90 13.76
N ASP A 199 -9.76 6.71 14.32
CA ASP A 199 -11.10 6.96 13.79
C ASP A 199 -10.94 7.67 12.44
N LYS A 200 -11.45 7.08 11.36
CA LYS A 200 -11.18 7.58 10.00
C LYS A 200 -11.76 8.97 9.75
N GLN A 201 -12.83 9.35 10.44
CA GLN A 201 -13.51 10.63 10.23
C GLN A 201 -12.92 11.79 11.04
N THR A 202 -12.38 11.50 12.23
CA THR A 202 -11.89 12.51 13.19
C THR A 202 -10.38 12.47 13.43
N GLY A 203 -9.71 11.39 13.01
CA GLY A 203 -8.30 11.15 13.29
C GLY A 203 -8.01 10.74 14.74
N ALA A 204 -9.02 10.62 15.61
CA ALA A 204 -8.83 10.30 17.03
C ALA A 204 -8.28 8.88 17.23
N THR A 205 -7.36 8.68 18.16
CA THR A 205 -6.82 7.32 18.42
C THR A 205 -7.87 6.42 19.08
N LEU A 206 -8.17 5.29 18.45
CA LEU A 206 -9.10 4.27 18.94
C LEU A 206 -8.37 3.24 19.82
N TRP A 207 -7.21 2.77 19.37
CA TRP A 207 -6.31 1.89 20.13
C TRP A 207 -4.88 1.97 19.60
N THR A 208 -3.93 1.55 20.43
CA THR A 208 -2.54 1.26 20.04
C THR A 208 -2.18 -0.17 20.44
N CYS A 209 -1.36 -0.84 19.62
CA CYS A 209 -0.73 -2.11 19.95
C CYS A 209 0.75 -1.85 20.19
N ALA A 210 1.27 -2.22 21.37
CA ALA A 210 2.70 -2.14 21.66
C ALA A 210 3.49 -3.24 20.93
N ASP A 211 4.80 -3.03 20.77
CA ASP A 211 5.74 -4.06 20.35
C ASP A 211 6.17 -4.88 21.59
N PRO A 212 5.94 -6.20 21.62
CA PRO A 212 6.24 -7.06 22.77
C PRO A 212 7.74 -7.28 22.99
N ASP A 213 8.56 -7.14 21.93
CA ASP A 213 9.99 -7.40 21.97
C ASP A 213 10.80 -6.13 22.29
N ALA A 214 10.16 -4.95 22.27
CA ALA A 214 10.80 -3.65 22.42
C ALA A 214 11.21 -3.34 23.88
N ARG A 215 12.51 -3.40 24.17
CA ARG A 215 13.06 -3.07 25.48
C ARG A 215 13.11 -1.58 25.75
N ASP A 216 13.27 -1.26 27.03
CA ASP A 216 13.54 0.10 27.46
C ASP A 216 14.96 0.52 27.05
N ASP A 217 15.06 1.53 26.19
CA ASP A 217 16.33 2.10 25.80
C ASP A 217 16.93 3.01 26.89
N ASN A 218 16.20 3.25 27.99
CA ASN A 218 16.70 3.92 29.20
C ASN A 218 17.18 2.94 30.28
N ALA A 219 17.20 1.63 30.01
CA ALA A 219 17.90 0.68 30.87
C ALA A 219 19.40 1.02 30.90
N GLU A 220 19.96 1.25 32.09
CA GLU A 220 21.34 1.71 32.28
C GLU A 220 22.36 0.82 31.57
N GLU A 221 23.35 1.44 30.91
CA GLU A 221 24.43 0.72 30.23
C GLU A 221 25.27 -0.08 31.23
N GLY A 222 25.09 -1.40 31.26
CA GLY A 222 26.12 -2.31 31.77
C GLY A 222 27.41 -2.13 30.95
N GLU A 223 28.56 -2.03 31.63
CA GLU A 223 29.86 -1.52 31.14
C GLU A 223 30.51 -2.30 29.96
N SER A 224 29.87 -2.40 28.81
CA SER A 224 30.44 -2.98 27.59
C SER A 224 30.31 -2.02 26.41
N GLY A 225 31.27 -1.11 26.34
CA GLY A 225 31.34 -0.08 25.31
C GLY A 225 31.44 -0.65 23.90
N GLY A 226 30.40 -0.37 23.10
CA GLY A 226 30.37 -0.67 21.68
C GLY A 226 29.45 0.30 20.95
N ARG A 227 30.00 1.40 20.42
CA ARG A 227 29.25 2.36 19.59
C ARG A 227 28.74 1.69 18.31
N ARG A 228 27.51 1.16 18.37
CA ARG A 228 26.63 0.99 17.22
C ARG A 228 25.50 2.01 17.34
N PRO A 229 24.98 2.59 16.24
CA PRO A 229 23.78 3.42 16.31
C PRO A 229 22.64 2.64 16.98
N ARG A 230 21.92 3.27 17.91
CA ARG A 230 20.65 2.75 18.42
C ARG A 230 19.64 2.79 17.28
N ILE A 231 19.50 1.69 16.56
CA ILE A 231 18.24 1.41 15.85
C ILE A 231 17.27 0.96 16.95
N PRO A 232 16.11 1.63 17.13
CA PRO A 232 15.13 1.22 18.13
C PRO A 232 14.78 -0.28 17.97
N GLU A 233 14.44 -0.97 19.05
CA GLU A 233 14.15 -2.41 18.95
C GLU A 233 12.86 -2.63 18.16
N SER A 234 11.81 -1.86 18.44
CA SER A 234 10.66 -1.70 17.52
C SER A 234 11.00 -0.89 16.27
N GLY A 235 10.17 -0.98 15.24
CA GLY A 235 10.25 -0.08 14.10
C GLY A 235 9.24 -0.38 13.00
N ALA A 236 8.86 0.68 12.29
CA ALA A 236 8.13 0.56 11.03
C ALA A 236 9.06 -0.05 9.97
N ALA A 237 8.46 -0.64 8.95
CA ALA A 237 9.17 -1.07 7.76
C ALA A 237 8.54 -0.39 6.53
N TYR A 238 8.53 -1.08 5.40
CA TYR A 238 8.06 -0.53 4.12
C TYR A 238 6.86 -1.31 3.57
N SER A 239 6.34 -2.26 4.36
CA SER A 239 5.19 -3.09 4.04
C SER A 239 3.87 -2.40 4.38
N SER A 240 2.81 -2.78 3.69
CA SER A 240 1.44 -2.30 3.95
C SER A 240 0.59 -3.42 4.54
N VAL A 241 -0.15 -3.09 5.61
CA VAL A 241 -1.07 -3.97 6.34
C VAL A 241 -2.11 -4.59 5.41
N ILE A 242 -2.43 -5.86 5.64
CA ILE A 242 -3.67 -6.50 5.14
C ILE A 242 -4.62 -6.78 6.31
N ALA A 243 -5.93 -6.82 6.06
CA ALA A 243 -6.89 -7.36 7.01
C ALA A 243 -7.37 -8.74 6.56
N ILE A 244 -7.48 -9.66 7.52
CA ILE A 244 -7.89 -11.06 7.29
C ILE A 244 -8.99 -11.44 8.28
N ASP A 245 -9.79 -12.43 7.90
CA ASP A 245 -10.73 -13.09 8.79
C ASP A 245 -10.32 -14.57 8.93
N PHE A 246 -9.84 -14.92 10.13
CA PHE A 246 -9.48 -16.29 10.46
C PHE A 246 -10.51 -16.85 11.45
N GLU A 247 -11.28 -17.84 11.01
CA GLU A 247 -12.36 -18.47 11.78
C GLU A 247 -13.30 -17.46 12.48
N GLY A 248 -13.72 -16.42 11.76
CA GLY A 248 -14.62 -15.38 12.27
C GLY A 248 -13.99 -14.33 13.18
N GLN A 249 -12.66 -14.32 13.32
CA GLN A 249 -11.90 -13.29 14.03
C GLN A 249 -11.11 -12.43 13.04
N ARG A 250 -11.50 -11.15 12.96
CA ARG A 250 -10.84 -10.11 12.17
C ARG A 250 -9.47 -9.76 12.76
N GLN A 251 -8.43 -9.76 11.92
CA GLN A 251 -7.06 -9.47 12.28
C GLN A 251 -6.39 -8.56 11.25
N TYR A 252 -5.45 -7.73 11.68
CA TYR A 252 -4.54 -6.96 10.85
C TYR A 252 -3.19 -7.66 10.85
N VAL A 253 -2.69 -7.98 9.66
CA VAL A 253 -1.41 -8.67 9.47
C VAL A 253 -0.41 -7.72 8.82
N GLN A 254 0.76 -7.59 9.44
CA GLN A 254 1.77 -6.61 9.04
C GLN A 254 3.18 -7.17 9.20
N MET A 255 4.07 -6.77 8.30
CA MET A 255 5.50 -7.00 8.39
C MET A 255 6.17 -5.74 8.95
N THR A 256 6.60 -5.79 10.21
CA THR A 256 7.32 -4.72 10.90
C THR A 256 8.82 -4.76 10.60
N ALA A 257 9.63 -3.93 11.26
CA ALA A 257 11.09 -4.02 11.20
C ALA A 257 11.64 -5.38 11.65
N THR A 258 10.97 -6.07 12.57
CA THR A 258 11.48 -7.23 13.33
C THR A 258 10.64 -8.50 13.19
N SER A 259 9.38 -8.39 12.79
CA SER A 259 8.44 -9.52 12.83
C SER A 259 7.29 -9.39 11.83
N LEU A 260 6.80 -10.54 11.37
CA LEU A 260 5.44 -10.65 10.85
C LEU A 260 4.50 -10.82 12.05
N VAL A 261 3.49 -9.97 12.19
CA VAL A 261 2.56 -9.98 13.33
C VAL A 261 1.11 -10.08 12.88
N GLY A 262 0.27 -10.64 13.75
CA GLY A 262 -1.18 -10.52 13.69
C GLY A 262 -1.71 -9.78 14.92
N VAL A 263 -2.49 -8.73 14.68
CA VAL A 263 -3.14 -7.89 15.70
C VAL A 263 -4.65 -8.00 15.53
N SER A 264 -5.43 -8.09 16.61
CA SER A 264 -6.89 -8.16 16.54
C SER A 264 -7.54 -6.84 16.13
N ALA A 265 -8.83 -6.88 15.77
CA ALA A 265 -9.64 -5.70 15.46
C ALA A 265 -9.67 -4.63 16.58
N ASP A 266 -9.43 -5.02 17.83
CA ASP A 266 -9.36 -4.20 19.05
C ASP A 266 -7.93 -3.95 19.56
N GLY A 267 -6.91 -4.20 18.73
CA GLY A 267 -5.52 -3.78 19.00
C GLY A 267 -4.71 -4.70 19.90
N GLN A 268 -5.16 -5.92 20.18
CA GLN A 268 -4.38 -6.91 20.94
C GLN A 268 -3.45 -7.68 19.99
N LEU A 269 -2.17 -7.81 20.34
CA LEU A 269 -1.28 -8.74 19.65
C LEU A 269 -1.78 -10.18 19.85
N LEU A 270 -1.92 -10.92 18.76
CA LEU A 270 -2.35 -12.33 18.78
C LEU A 270 -1.14 -13.26 18.61
N TRP A 271 -0.26 -12.98 17.65
CA TRP A 271 0.87 -13.83 17.33
C TRP A 271 1.99 -13.06 16.62
N GLN A 272 3.21 -13.59 16.67
CA GLN A 272 4.41 -13.02 16.03
C GLN A 272 5.30 -14.10 15.40
N TYR A 273 5.98 -13.75 14.31
CA TYR A 273 6.93 -14.61 13.61
C TYR A 273 8.10 -13.80 13.03
N GLN A 274 9.26 -13.89 13.68
CA GLN A 274 10.43 -13.03 13.39
C GLN A 274 11.24 -13.46 12.15
N ARG A 275 11.25 -14.75 11.80
CA ARG A 275 12.16 -15.32 10.78
C ARG A 275 12.12 -14.67 9.38
N PRO A 276 10.97 -14.24 8.82
CA PRO A 276 10.92 -13.56 7.52
C PRO A 276 11.42 -12.10 7.55
N ALA A 277 11.55 -11.47 8.72
CA ALA A 277 12.16 -10.16 8.85
C ALA A 277 13.69 -10.25 8.69
N ASN A 278 14.28 -9.40 7.86
CA ASN A 278 15.71 -9.42 7.61
C ASN A 278 16.50 -8.58 8.63
N ARG A 279 17.80 -8.89 8.79
CA ARG A 279 18.69 -8.22 9.76
C ARG A 279 18.95 -6.73 9.47
N MET A 280 18.65 -6.25 8.27
CA MET A 280 18.73 -4.83 7.92
C MET A 280 17.44 -4.07 8.26
N ARG A 281 16.37 -4.79 8.67
CA ARG A 281 15.03 -4.26 8.96
C ARG A 281 14.34 -3.64 7.74
N ILE A 282 14.75 -4.06 6.54
CA ILE A 282 14.23 -3.53 5.27
C ILE A 282 13.21 -4.50 4.70
N ASN A 283 12.05 -4.58 5.34
CA ASN A 283 11.01 -5.53 5.00
C ASN A 283 9.88 -4.81 4.25
N CYS A 284 9.75 -5.07 2.94
CA CYS A 284 8.87 -4.29 2.06
C CYS A 284 7.68 -5.08 1.51
N SER A 285 7.68 -6.42 1.63
CA SER A 285 6.61 -7.23 1.05
C SER A 285 5.33 -7.12 1.88
N THR A 286 4.22 -6.75 1.26
CA THR A 286 2.88 -6.97 1.83
C THR A 286 2.71 -8.47 2.14
N PRO A 287 2.24 -8.84 3.35
CA PRO A 287 1.97 -10.24 3.68
C PRO A 287 0.90 -10.84 2.77
N ILE A 288 0.95 -12.15 2.56
CA ILE A 288 -0.10 -12.91 1.88
C ILE A 288 -0.83 -13.75 2.92
N TYR A 289 -2.16 -13.83 2.80
CA TYR A 289 -2.98 -14.78 3.52
C TYR A 289 -3.83 -15.59 2.55
N GLN A 290 -3.80 -16.92 2.69
CA GLN A 290 -4.70 -17.83 1.99
C GLN A 290 -4.87 -19.12 2.81
N ASP A 291 -6.12 -19.59 2.98
CA ASP A 291 -6.47 -20.90 3.55
C ASP A 291 -5.79 -21.20 4.91
N GLY A 292 -5.78 -20.21 5.79
CA GLY A 292 -5.17 -20.29 7.12
C GLY A 292 -3.64 -20.21 7.12
N LEU A 293 -2.99 -20.02 5.97
CA LEU A 293 -1.55 -19.85 5.84
C LEU A 293 -1.22 -18.35 5.61
N VAL A 294 -0.34 -17.79 6.43
CA VAL A 294 0.21 -16.46 6.25
C VAL A 294 1.67 -16.58 5.77
N PHE A 295 2.04 -15.87 4.72
CA PHE A 295 3.41 -15.83 4.20
C PHE A 295 3.92 -14.40 4.06
N ALA A 296 5.22 -14.20 4.31
CA ALA A 296 5.91 -12.97 3.94
C ALA A 296 7.38 -13.23 3.61
N SER A 297 8.02 -12.31 2.89
CA SER A 297 9.38 -12.46 2.36
C SER A 297 10.18 -11.18 2.45
N SER A 298 11.49 -11.32 2.66
CA SER A 298 12.43 -10.23 2.62
C SER A 298 13.66 -10.57 1.79
N ALA A 299 14.17 -9.56 1.09
CA ALA A 299 15.41 -9.59 0.33
C ALA A 299 16.65 -9.60 1.25
N TYR A 300 17.76 -9.05 0.75
CA TYR A 300 19.02 -8.89 1.49
C TYR A 300 19.58 -10.21 2.06
N GLY A 301 19.40 -11.31 1.32
CA GLY A 301 19.90 -12.63 1.70
C GLY A 301 19.01 -13.43 2.66
N ASN A 302 17.82 -12.92 3.05
CA ASN A 302 16.97 -13.59 4.02
C ASN A 302 16.18 -14.76 3.40
N GLY A 303 15.06 -14.47 2.73
CA GLY A 303 14.09 -15.47 2.31
C GLY A 303 12.66 -15.10 2.71
N GLY A 304 11.75 -16.04 2.59
CA GLY A 304 10.38 -15.92 3.10
C GLY A 304 9.98 -17.14 3.93
N GLY A 305 8.99 -16.95 4.79
CA GLY A 305 8.49 -18.00 5.68
C GLY A 305 6.97 -17.97 5.75
N ALA A 306 6.38 -19.16 5.88
CA ALA A 306 4.95 -19.35 6.06
C ALA A 306 4.64 -19.85 7.47
N VAL A 307 3.60 -19.29 8.09
CA VAL A 307 3.00 -19.78 9.33
C VAL A 307 1.56 -20.19 9.08
N ARG A 308 1.13 -21.29 9.70
CA ARG A 308 -0.28 -21.70 9.73
C ARG A 308 -0.92 -21.16 10.99
N LEU A 309 -2.05 -20.48 10.82
CA LEU A 309 -2.90 -20.06 11.92
C LEU A 309 -3.72 -21.25 12.42
N SER A 310 -3.87 -21.35 13.74
CA SER A 310 -4.73 -22.32 14.40
C SER A 310 -5.29 -21.75 15.70
N ARG A 311 -6.23 -22.47 16.34
CA ARG A 311 -6.69 -22.12 17.70
C ARG A 311 -6.05 -23.03 18.73
N ASP A 312 -5.61 -22.44 19.84
CA ASP A 312 -5.25 -23.18 21.04
C ASP A 312 -6.50 -23.67 21.82
N ALA A 313 -6.27 -24.34 22.96
CA ALA A 313 -7.34 -24.92 23.78
C ALA A 313 -8.23 -23.87 24.47
N ASP A 314 -7.74 -22.63 24.63
CA ASP A 314 -8.47 -21.51 25.23
C ASP A 314 -9.14 -20.62 24.16
N GLY A 315 -8.95 -20.96 22.87
CA GLY A 315 -9.52 -20.27 21.70
C GLY A 315 -8.64 -19.16 21.13
N GLY A 316 -7.45 -18.92 21.70
CA GLY A 316 -6.46 -17.97 21.22
C GLY A 316 -5.89 -18.37 19.86
N VAL A 317 -5.49 -17.38 19.04
CA VAL A 317 -4.94 -17.62 17.71
C VAL A 317 -3.43 -17.81 17.82
N THR A 318 -2.93 -18.98 17.43
CA THR A 318 -1.50 -19.30 17.36
C THR A 318 -1.03 -19.31 15.91
N ALA A 319 0.29 -19.16 15.70
CA ALA A 319 0.92 -19.21 14.39
C ALA A 319 2.15 -20.15 14.44
N GLU A 320 2.09 -21.27 13.72
CA GLU A 320 3.17 -22.27 13.69
C GLU A 320 3.89 -22.26 12.33
N GLU A 321 5.24 -22.27 12.32
CA GLU A 321 6.01 -22.31 11.07
C GLU A 321 5.74 -23.60 10.28
N VAL A 322 5.23 -23.47 9.06
CA VAL A 322 5.09 -24.59 8.11
C VAL A 322 6.37 -24.78 7.32
N TYR A 323 6.95 -23.68 6.82
CA TYR A 323 8.23 -23.69 6.13
C TYR A 323 8.94 -22.33 6.18
N PHE A 324 10.24 -22.38 5.90
CA PHE A 324 11.04 -21.21 5.53
C PHE A 324 11.90 -21.54 4.32
N THR A 325 11.94 -20.62 3.35
CA THR A 325 12.65 -20.79 2.09
C THR A 325 13.54 -19.58 1.80
N SER A 326 14.85 -19.81 1.65
CA SER A 326 15.80 -18.80 1.13
C SER A 326 15.61 -18.53 -0.37
N LYS A 327 14.62 -19.19 -1.00
CA LYS A 327 14.42 -19.22 -2.45
C LYS A 327 13.41 -18.20 -2.97
N MET A 328 12.71 -17.48 -2.08
CA MET A 328 11.98 -16.24 -2.38
C MET A 328 12.56 -15.11 -1.54
N GLN A 329 13.26 -14.18 -2.19
CA GLN A 329 13.84 -12.98 -1.60
C GLN A 329 13.15 -11.77 -2.23
N ASN A 330 11.96 -11.43 -1.72
CA ASN A 330 11.17 -10.34 -2.28
C ASN A 330 11.73 -8.98 -1.83
N HIS A 331 11.90 -8.06 -2.79
CA HIS A 331 12.48 -6.73 -2.55
C HIS A 331 11.40 -5.65 -2.67
N HIS A 332 11.24 -4.99 -3.82
CA HIS A 332 10.17 -4.00 -4.06
C HIS A 332 8.99 -4.56 -4.89
N GLY A 333 9.04 -5.85 -5.24
CA GLY A 333 8.13 -6.43 -6.22
C GLY A 333 6.91 -7.10 -5.60
N GLY A 334 5.85 -7.28 -6.39
CA GLY A 334 4.66 -7.97 -5.92
C GLY A 334 4.89 -9.45 -5.63
N MET A 335 3.96 -10.04 -4.89
CA MET A 335 3.83 -11.48 -4.68
C MET A 335 2.34 -11.81 -4.76
N ILE A 336 1.96 -12.78 -5.59
CA ILE A 336 0.56 -13.17 -5.80
C ILE A 336 0.48 -14.70 -5.77
N VAL A 337 -0.50 -15.25 -5.06
CA VAL A 337 -0.82 -16.68 -5.13
C VAL A 337 -2.03 -16.90 -6.03
N LEU A 338 -1.88 -17.83 -6.97
CA LEU A 338 -2.93 -18.33 -7.86
C LEU A 338 -2.81 -19.86 -7.89
N ASP A 339 -3.90 -20.59 -7.66
CA ASP A 339 -3.97 -22.06 -7.72
C ASP A 339 -2.84 -22.79 -6.95
N GLY A 340 -2.49 -22.28 -5.76
CA GLY A 340 -1.44 -22.84 -4.91
C GLY A 340 0.00 -22.57 -5.39
N VAL A 341 0.18 -21.71 -6.39
CA VAL A 341 1.48 -21.26 -6.88
C VAL A 341 1.72 -19.80 -6.50
N LEU A 342 2.82 -19.56 -5.79
CA LEU A 342 3.32 -18.23 -5.43
C LEU A 342 4.18 -17.69 -6.59
N TYR A 343 3.65 -16.71 -7.31
CA TYR A 343 4.39 -15.91 -8.28
C TYR A 343 4.96 -14.68 -7.57
N GLY A 344 6.28 -14.50 -7.61
CA GLY A 344 6.91 -13.41 -6.89
C GLY A 344 8.24 -12.97 -7.50
N ALA A 345 8.48 -11.66 -7.44
CA ALA A 345 9.74 -11.07 -7.84
C ALA A 345 10.85 -11.39 -6.82
N ASN A 346 11.98 -11.91 -7.29
CA ASN A 346 13.00 -12.53 -6.46
C ASN A 346 14.38 -11.89 -6.73
N GLY A 347 15.00 -11.26 -5.73
CA GLY A 347 16.29 -10.59 -5.91
C GLY A 347 16.63 -9.59 -4.80
N GLY A 348 17.24 -8.47 -5.19
CA GLY A 348 17.68 -7.41 -4.27
C GLY A 348 18.08 -6.13 -5.01
N ASN A 349 19.13 -5.46 -4.56
CA ASN A 349 19.66 -4.25 -5.20
C ASN A 349 20.36 -4.54 -6.54
N GLY A 350 20.92 -5.74 -6.72
CA GLY A 350 21.61 -6.16 -7.95
C GLY A 350 20.69 -6.73 -9.02
N GLY A 351 19.44 -6.26 -9.11
CA GLY A 351 18.42 -6.84 -9.95
C GLY A 351 17.72 -8.06 -9.33
N GLY A 352 17.02 -8.80 -10.17
CA GLY A 352 16.28 -10.01 -9.81
C GLY A 352 15.44 -10.54 -10.98
N PHE A 353 14.64 -11.55 -10.71
CA PHE A 353 13.89 -12.30 -11.73
C PHE A 353 12.56 -12.83 -11.17
N LEU A 354 11.61 -13.19 -12.05
CA LEU A 354 10.35 -13.81 -11.62
C LEU A 354 10.57 -15.27 -11.19
N SER A 355 9.94 -15.68 -10.09
CA SER A 355 9.94 -17.07 -9.61
C SER A 355 8.52 -17.56 -9.36
N ALA A 356 8.27 -18.83 -9.66
CA ALA A 356 7.10 -19.58 -9.22
C ALA A 356 7.52 -20.61 -8.17
N LEU A 357 6.90 -20.56 -7.00
CA LEU A 357 7.09 -21.53 -5.91
C LEU A 357 5.77 -22.22 -5.59
N ASP A 358 5.83 -23.43 -5.06
CA ASP A 358 4.66 -24.05 -4.42
C ASP A 358 4.36 -23.29 -3.12
N PHE A 359 3.13 -22.81 -2.96
CA PHE A 359 2.77 -21.98 -1.81
C PHE A 359 2.57 -22.79 -0.52
N ALA A 360 2.38 -24.11 -0.60
CA ALA A 360 2.25 -24.96 0.58
C ALA A 360 3.61 -25.43 1.13
N THR A 361 4.65 -25.55 0.28
CA THR A 361 5.97 -26.07 0.70
C THR A 361 7.12 -25.05 0.61
N GLY A 362 6.97 -23.98 -0.19
CA GLY A 362 8.05 -23.03 -0.48
C GLY A 362 9.13 -23.57 -1.43
N ASP A 363 8.89 -24.72 -2.08
CA ASP A 363 9.75 -25.29 -3.10
C ASP A 363 9.68 -24.50 -4.41
N VAL A 364 10.82 -24.39 -5.10
CA VAL A 364 10.89 -23.71 -6.40
C VAL A 364 10.33 -24.64 -7.47
N ILE A 365 9.31 -24.16 -8.20
CA ILE A 365 8.77 -24.85 -9.36
C ILE A 365 9.57 -24.42 -10.61
N TRP A 366 9.62 -23.11 -10.88
CA TRP A 366 10.46 -22.55 -11.93
C TRP A 366 10.96 -21.13 -11.62
N ARG A 367 11.91 -20.66 -12.44
CA ARG A 367 12.48 -19.31 -12.38
C ARG A 367 12.72 -18.81 -13.80
N GLU A 368 12.20 -17.64 -14.13
CA GLU A 368 12.43 -17.01 -15.41
C GLU A 368 13.33 -15.79 -15.26
N ARG A 369 14.51 -15.81 -15.88
CA ARG A 369 15.52 -14.75 -15.80
C ARG A 369 15.30 -13.63 -16.82
N GLU A 370 14.52 -13.86 -17.87
CA GLU A 370 14.14 -12.86 -18.86
C GLU A 370 12.95 -11.99 -18.40
N ALA A 371 12.23 -12.44 -17.38
CA ALA A 371 11.20 -11.69 -16.67
C ALA A 371 11.85 -10.95 -15.47
N PRO A 372 11.95 -9.61 -15.49
CA PRO A 372 12.67 -8.86 -14.47
C PRO A 372 11.95 -8.87 -13.11
N LYS A 373 12.69 -8.52 -12.05
CA LYS A 373 12.09 -8.23 -10.74
C LYS A 373 11.36 -6.88 -10.77
N GLY A 374 10.12 -6.85 -10.29
CA GLY A 374 9.37 -5.61 -10.03
C GLY A 374 7.92 -5.87 -9.61
N GLY A 375 7.06 -4.85 -9.74
CA GLY A 375 5.65 -4.89 -9.31
C GLY A 375 4.83 -5.93 -10.08
N LEU A 376 3.83 -6.52 -9.41
CA LEU A 376 2.87 -7.44 -10.02
C LEU A 376 1.45 -6.95 -9.73
N ALA A 377 0.59 -7.05 -10.74
CA ALA A 377 -0.86 -7.12 -10.59
C ALA A 377 -1.39 -8.33 -11.37
N TYR A 378 -2.59 -8.78 -11.05
CA TYR A 378 -3.31 -9.82 -11.77
C TYR A 378 -4.65 -9.29 -12.25
N ALA A 379 -5.04 -9.56 -13.48
CA ALA A 379 -6.36 -9.27 -14.02
C ALA A 379 -6.67 -10.27 -15.15
N ASP A 380 -7.93 -10.69 -15.26
CA ASP A 380 -8.44 -11.54 -16.34
C ASP A 380 -7.50 -12.70 -16.81
N GLY A 381 -7.04 -13.51 -15.87
CA GLY A 381 -6.16 -14.65 -16.19
C GLY A 381 -4.74 -14.27 -16.62
N ARG A 382 -4.28 -13.04 -16.35
CA ARG A 382 -2.93 -12.55 -16.68
C ARG A 382 -2.26 -11.87 -15.50
N LEU A 383 -0.95 -12.09 -15.37
CA LEU A 383 -0.06 -11.30 -14.53
C LEU A 383 0.51 -10.13 -15.35
N TYR A 384 0.34 -8.93 -14.82
CA TYR A 384 0.90 -7.68 -15.33
C TYR A 384 2.15 -7.37 -14.50
N LEU A 385 3.32 -7.63 -15.08
CA LEU A 385 4.61 -7.39 -14.44
C LEU A 385 5.18 -6.06 -14.91
N ARG A 386 5.57 -5.20 -13.96
CA ARG A 386 6.37 -4.00 -14.23
C ARG A 386 7.77 -4.18 -13.67
N GLY A 387 8.76 -4.30 -14.53
CA GLY A 387 10.17 -4.38 -14.16
C GLY A 387 10.69 -3.06 -13.62
N GLU A 388 11.70 -3.11 -12.74
CA GLU A 388 12.34 -1.88 -12.22
C GLU A 388 13.09 -1.07 -13.30
N GLY A 389 13.38 -1.67 -14.46
CA GLY A 389 13.90 -1.01 -15.65
C GLY A 389 12.84 -0.31 -16.51
N GLY A 390 11.55 -0.42 -16.15
CA GLY A 390 10.42 0.13 -16.88
C GLY A 390 9.84 -0.80 -17.95
N GLU A 391 10.33 -2.04 -18.04
CA GLU A 391 9.71 -3.09 -18.82
C GLU A 391 8.28 -3.34 -18.33
N LEU A 392 7.35 -3.54 -19.25
CA LEU A 392 6.04 -4.12 -18.96
C LEU A 392 5.92 -5.46 -19.67
N VAL A 393 5.49 -6.48 -18.94
CA VAL A 393 5.37 -7.85 -19.43
C VAL A 393 4.01 -8.42 -19.02
N LEU A 394 3.26 -8.93 -20.00
CA LEU A 394 2.02 -9.68 -19.80
C LEU A 394 2.35 -11.18 -19.76
N ILE A 395 1.91 -11.87 -18.72
CA ILE A 395 2.30 -13.26 -18.44
C ILE A 395 1.04 -14.09 -18.20
N GLU A 396 0.93 -15.24 -18.84
CA GLU A 396 -0.08 -16.25 -18.50
C GLU A 396 0.44 -17.06 -17.29
N PRO A 397 -0.28 -17.08 -16.15
CA PRO A 397 0.10 -17.92 -15.02
C PRO A 397 0.09 -19.39 -15.42
N SER A 398 1.17 -20.10 -15.10
CA SER A 398 1.29 -21.53 -15.35
C SER A 398 2.18 -22.15 -14.28
N ARG A 399 1.74 -23.30 -13.75
CA ARG A 399 2.52 -24.08 -12.80
C ARG A 399 3.74 -24.71 -13.48
N ASP A 400 3.63 -25.11 -14.74
CA ASP A 400 4.64 -25.95 -15.39
C ASP A 400 5.82 -25.15 -15.96
N GLU A 401 5.57 -23.92 -16.43
CA GLU A 401 6.55 -23.11 -17.18
C GLU A 401 6.22 -21.62 -17.16
N TYR A 402 7.16 -20.78 -17.58
CA TYR A 402 6.91 -19.37 -17.87
C TYR A 402 6.24 -19.18 -19.24
N ARG A 403 5.22 -18.31 -19.33
CA ARG A 403 4.47 -18.04 -20.56
C ARG A 403 4.27 -16.55 -20.80
N GLU A 404 5.16 -15.94 -21.57
CA GLU A 404 4.98 -14.57 -22.04
C GLU A 404 3.82 -14.46 -23.03
N ARG A 405 3.06 -13.36 -22.92
CA ARG A 405 1.92 -12.99 -23.77
C ARG A 405 2.02 -11.56 -24.30
N GLY A 406 3.11 -10.86 -24.02
CA GLY A 406 3.33 -9.50 -24.49
C GLY A 406 4.43 -8.82 -23.70
N ARG A 407 5.19 -7.95 -24.36
CA ARG A 407 6.23 -7.15 -23.73
C ARG A 407 6.41 -5.84 -24.48
N PHE A 408 6.59 -4.76 -23.74
CA PHE A 408 7.01 -3.49 -24.30
C PHE A 408 7.84 -2.68 -23.30
N GLN A 409 8.51 -1.65 -23.80
CA GLN A 409 9.26 -0.70 -22.99
C GLN A 409 8.43 0.56 -22.80
N GLN A 410 8.31 1.05 -21.56
CA GLN A 410 7.64 2.32 -21.27
C GLN A 410 8.39 3.47 -22.00
N PRO A 411 7.73 4.25 -22.88
CA PRO A 411 8.36 5.35 -23.59
C PRO A 411 8.70 6.51 -22.64
N ASP A 412 9.63 7.38 -23.07
CA ASP A 412 10.07 8.60 -22.38
C ASP A 412 10.26 8.47 -20.86
N ARG A 413 10.80 7.34 -20.41
CA ARG A 413 10.97 7.04 -19.00
C ARG A 413 12.21 7.68 -18.39
N THR A 414 12.25 7.79 -17.06
CA THR A 414 13.43 8.30 -16.36
C THR A 414 14.54 7.23 -16.26
N ASP A 415 15.75 7.66 -15.89
CA ASP A 415 16.86 6.78 -15.53
C ASP A 415 16.70 6.16 -14.12
N LYS A 416 15.62 6.49 -13.41
CA LYS A 416 15.37 6.05 -12.03
C LYS A 416 14.67 4.70 -11.99
N PRO A 417 14.74 3.98 -10.85
CA PRO A 417 14.01 2.72 -10.69
C PRO A 417 12.49 2.92 -10.81
N ALA A 418 11.83 1.99 -11.49
CA ALA A 418 10.38 1.95 -11.63
C ALA A 418 9.75 1.11 -10.51
N TRP A 419 9.48 1.71 -9.34
CA TRP A 419 8.97 0.99 -8.17
C TRP A 419 7.47 1.07 -7.91
N ALA A 420 6.76 2.06 -8.48
CA ALA A 420 5.30 2.09 -8.39
C ALA A 420 4.70 0.84 -9.05
N HIS A 421 3.80 0.14 -8.36
CA HIS A 421 3.17 -1.08 -8.86
C HIS A 421 2.22 -0.75 -10.03
N PRO A 422 2.09 -1.64 -11.03
CA PRO A 422 1.09 -1.49 -12.08
C PRO A 422 -0.31 -1.66 -11.47
N VAL A 423 -1.30 -0.92 -11.99
CA VAL A 423 -2.69 -1.05 -11.57
C VAL A 423 -3.56 -1.31 -12.79
N VAL A 424 -4.52 -2.24 -12.67
CA VAL A 424 -5.44 -2.62 -13.75
C VAL A 424 -6.88 -2.41 -13.27
N ALA A 425 -7.53 -1.40 -13.82
CA ALA A 425 -8.87 -0.93 -13.42
C ALA A 425 -9.58 -0.29 -14.62
N ASN A 426 -10.91 -0.36 -14.65
CA ASN A 426 -11.79 0.22 -15.68
C ASN A 426 -11.28 0.03 -17.13
N GLY A 427 -10.90 -1.20 -17.49
CA GLY A 427 -10.37 -1.59 -18.81
C GLY A 427 -8.97 -1.06 -19.16
N ARG A 428 -8.23 -0.51 -18.18
CA ARG A 428 -6.98 0.22 -18.38
C ARG A 428 -5.84 -0.21 -17.48
N LEU A 429 -4.61 -0.07 -17.98
CA LEU A 429 -3.36 -0.29 -17.26
C LEU A 429 -2.71 1.05 -16.91
N TYR A 430 -2.60 1.36 -15.62
CA TYR A 430 -2.00 2.58 -15.07
C TYR A 430 -0.55 2.35 -14.64
N VAL A 431 0.36 3.21 -15.11
CA VAL A 431 1.82 3.06 -14.92
C VAL A 431 2.47 4.39 -14.53
N ARG A 432 2.92 4.51 -13.28
CA ARG A 432 3.49 5.73 -12.69
C ARG A 432 5.04 5.74 -12.71
N ASP A 433 5.65 6.78 -13.28
CA ASP A 433 7.12 6.99 -13.33
C ASP A 433 7.47 8.49 -13.13
N GLN A 434 7.64 8.94 -11.88
CA GLN A 434 8.33 10.17 -11.43
C GLN A 434 8.83 11.20 -12.51
N GLY A 435 8.06 12.16 -13.03
CA GLY A 435 6.72 12.64 -12.64
C GLY A 435 5.68 12.45 -13.74
N ALA A 436 5.77 11.36 -14.49
CA ALA A 436 4.81 10.98 -15.50
C ALA A 436 3.86 9.87 -15.00
N MET A 437 2.69 9.78 -15.62
CA MET A 437 1.83 8.61 -15.58
C MET A 437 1.36 8.30 -16.99
N TYR A 438 1.44 7.02 -17.36
CA TYR A 438 1.02 6.48 -18.65
C TYR A 438 -0.17 5.57 -18.41
N VAL A 439 -1.22 5.71 -19.22
CA VAL A 439 -2.41 4.89 -19.13
C VAL A 439 -2.67 4.26 -20.50
N TYR A 440 -2.81 2.94 -20.51
CA TYR A 440 -2.97 2.15 -21.72
C TYR A 440 -4.34 1.47 -21.71
N ASP A 441 -5.03 1.46 -22.84
CA ASP A 441 -6.29 0.72 -22.99
C ASP A 441 -5.95 -0.78 -23.15
N VAL A 442 -6.48 -1.62 -22.26
CA VAL A 442 -6.21 -3.06 -22.22
C VAL A 442 -7.47 -3.92 -22.30
N ALA A 443 -8.64 -3.34 -22.56
CA ALA A 443 -9.85 -4.06 -22.94
C ALA A 443 -9.77 -4.61 -24.38
N GLU A 444 -10.51 -5.68 -24.69
CA GLU A 444 -10.66 -6.28 -26.03
C GLU A 444 -11.58 -5.50 -27.00
#